data_AF-A0A1I1W265-F1
#
_entry.id   AF-A0A1I1W265-F1
#
_cell.length_a   1.000
_cell.length_b   1.000
_cell.length_c   1.000
_cell.angle_alpha   90.00
_cell.angle_beta   90.00
_cell.angle_gamma   90.00
#
_symmetry.space_group_name_H-M   'P 1'
#
loop_
_entity.id
_entity.type
_entity.pdbx_description
1 polymer ?
#
loop_
_entity_poly.entity_id
_entity_poly.type
_entity_poly.pdbx_seq_one_letter_code
_entity_poly.pdbx_strand_id
1 'polypeptide(L)'
;MSIDVPPAEVHALAGTVRAAAADAAEIAPRLDRPGAVGDVLQPAVEAFLDAHRAAGRALAGELGWLGGTVAAVADSWQALDRGLLASRGRPGGR
;
A
#
# COMPACT_ATOMS: atom_id res chain seq x y z
N MET A 1 -20.76 20.04 -2.68
CA MET A 1 -19.42 19.47 -2.46
C MET A 1 -19.09 18.68 -3.71
N SER A 2 -18.16 19.17 -4.53
CA SER A 2 -17.62 18.41 -5.66
C SER A 2 -16.47 17.59 -5.11
N ILE A 3 -16.51 16.28 -5.25
CA ILE A 3 -15.32 15.46 -5.10
C ILE A 3 -14.68 15.47 -6.47
N ASP A 4 -13.54 16.14 -6.60
CA ASP A 4 -12.90 16.35 -7.91
C ASP A 4 -12.20 15.09 -8.45
N VAL A 5 -12.07 14.04 -7.63
CA VAL A 5 -11.45 12.76 -8.00
C VAL A 5 -12.46 11.62 -7.88
N PRO A 6 -12.84 10.95 -8.99
CA PRO A 6 -13.71 9.78 -8.97
C PRO A 6 -13.19 8.66 -8.04
N PRO A 7 -14.06 7.95 -7.29
CA PRO A 7 -13.64 6.84 -6.43
C PRO A 7 -12.86 5.74 -7.16
N ALA A 8 -13.12 5.54 -8.45
CA ALA A 8 -12.36 4.59 -9.28
C ALA A 8 -10.88 4.98 -9.41
N GLU A 9 -10.57 6.28 -9.54
CA GLU A 9 -9.19 6.78 -9.61
C GLU A 9 -8.49 6.63 -8.26
N VAL A 10 -9.21 6.83 -7.16
CA VAL A 10 -8.69 6.59 -5.80
C VAL A 10 -8.37 5.10 -5.57
N HIS A 11 -9.24 4.19 -6.06
CA HIS A 11 -8.93 2.76 -6.04
C HIS A 11 -7.74 2.39 -6.92
N ALA A 12 -7.61 3.01 -8.10
CA ALA A 12 -6.45 2.79 -8.96
C ALA A 12 -5.15 3.23 -8.26
N LEU A 13 -5.17 4.37 -7.57
CA LEU A 13 -4.05 4.83 -6.74
C LEU A 13 -3.73 3.82 -5.62
N ALA A 14 -4.74 3.32 -4.91
CA ALA A 14 -4.55 2.28 -3.90
C ALA A 14 -3.89 1.02 -4.51
N GLY A 15 -4.28 0.64 -5.73
CA GLY A 15 -3.67 -0.45 -6.50
C GLY A 15 -2.19 -0.20 -6.78
N THR A 16 -1.83 0.98 -7.28
CA THR A 16 -0.44 1.38 -7.53
C THR A 16 0.42 1.32 -6.27
N VAL A 17 -0.10 1.84 -5.14
CA VAL A 17 0.63 1.81 -3.87
C VAL A 17 0.83 0.38 -3.37
N ARG A 18 -0.17 -0.50 -3.53
CA ARG A 18 -0.04 -1.92 -3.18
C ARG A 18 0.96 -2.66 -4.07
N ALA A 19 1.01 -2.34 -5.36
CA ALA A 19 2.03 -2.90 -6.25
C ALA A 19 3.44 -2.48 -5.79
N ALA A 20 3.63 -1.20 -5.45
CA ALA A 20 4.90 -0.72 -4.89
C ALA A 20 5.24 -1.41 -3.54
N ALA A 21 4.24 -1.69 -2.70
CA ALA A 21 4.43 -2.46 -1.47
C ALA A 21 4.93 -3.88 -1.76
N ALA A 22 4.38 -4.53 -2.78
CA ALA A 22 4.82 -5.86 -3.22
C ALA A 22 6.25 -5.82 -3.76
N ASP A 23 6.60 -4.83 -4.58
CA ASP A 23 7.97 -4.64 -5.08
C ASP A 23 8.97 -4.40 -3.92
N ALA A 24 8.59 -3.64 -2.89
CA ALA A 24 9.41 -3.43 -1.70
C ALA A 24 9.57 -4.71 -0.87
N ALA A 25 8.53 -5.55 -0.80
CA ALA A 25 8.58 -6.83 -0.09
C ALA A 25 9.61 -7.80 -0.71
N GLU A 26 9.91 -7.67 -2.00
CA GLU A 26 10.93 -8.44 -2.70
C GLU A 26 12.37 -8.09 -2.29
N ILE A 27 12.61 -6.97 -1.62
CA ILE A 27 13.96 -6.57 -1.18
C ILE A 27 14.53 -7.61 -0.21
N ALA A 28 13.74 -8.04 0.78
CA ALA A 28 14.20 -8.99 1.78
C ALA A 28 14.63 -10.36 1.21
N PRO A 29 13.80 -11.06 0.40
CA PRO A 29 14.18 -12.35 -0.18
C PRO A 29 15.31 -12.25 -1.21
N ARG A 30 15.39 -11.15 -1.98
CA ARG A 30 16.51 -10.94 -2.92
C ARG A 30 17.85 -10.78 -2.23
N LEU A 31 17.83 -10.29 -0.99
CA LEU A 31 19.02 -10.05 -0.17
C LEU A 31 19.25 -11.16 0.86
N ASP A 32 18.60 -12.34 0.76
CA ASP A 32 18.61 -13.41 1.79
C ASP A 32 20.02 -13.80 2.28
N ARG A 33 21.03 -13.77 1.41
CA ARG A 33 22.38 -14.26 1.76
C ARG A 33 23.48 -13.34 1.26
N PRO A 34 24.56 -13.16 2.03
CA PRO A 34 25.80 -12.62 1.51
C PRO A 34 26.34 -13.56 0.43
N GLY A 35 26.73 -12.99 -0.72
CA GLY A 35 27.50 -13.74 -1.72
C GLY A 35 28.90 -14.09 -1.18
N ALA A 36 29.72 -14.75 -2.00
CA ALA A 36 31.09 -15.08 -1.62
C ALA A 36 31.98 -13.82 -1.64
N VAL A 37 32.09 -13.14 -0.49
CA VAL A 37 32.87 -11.89 -0.32
C VAL A 37 34.16 -12.06 0.48
N GLY A 38 34.42 -13.27 0.99
CA GLY A 38 35.58 -13.60 1.81
C GLY A 38 35.43 -13.17 3.28
N ASP A 39 36.19 -13.82 4.16
CA ASP A 39 35.98 -13.76 5.61
C ASP A 39 36.13 -12.36 6.22
N VAL A 40 36.99 -11.52 5.63
CA VAL A 40 37.24 -10.16 6.12
C VAL A 40 36.04 -9.25 5.90
N LEU A 41 35.36 -9.37 4.75
CA LEU A 41 34.22 -8.52 4.38
C LEU A 41 32.89 -9.10 4.83
N GLN A 42 32.85 -10.41 5.11
CA GLN A 42 31.64 -11.15 5.47
C GLN A 42 30.79 -10.43 6.54
N PRO A 43 31.34 -9.98 7.69
CA PRO A 43 30.50 -9.40 8.75
C PRO A 43 29.90 -8.04 8.35
N ALA A 44 30.65 -7.23 7.59
CA ALA A 44 30.17 -5.94 7.12
C ALA A 44 29.06 -6.11 6.08
N VAL A 45 29.18 -7.09 5.19
CA VAL A 45 28.14 -7.40 4.20
C VAL A 45 26.89 -7.96 4.88
N GLU A 46 27.03 -8.82 5.88
CA GLU A 46 25.89 -9.32 6.64
C GLU A 46 25.11 -8.19 7.33
N ALA A 47 25.82 -7.27 8.00
CA ALA A 47 25.19 -6.10 8.64
C ALA A 47 24.52 -5.18 7.61
N PHE A 48 25.15 -4.95 6.47
CA PHE A 48 24.58 -4.17 5.37
C PHE A 48 23.29 -4.81 4.84
N LEU A 49 23.30 -6.12 4.59
CA LEU A 49 22.13 -6.84 4.10
C LEU A 49 21.01 -6.81 5.12
N ASP A 50 21.30 -7.05 6.41
CA ASP A 50 20.28 -7.02 7.45
C ASP A 50 19.58 -5.65 7.54
N ALA A 51 20.34 -4.56 7.49
CA ALA A 51 19.79 -3.21 7.45
C ALA A 51 18.86 -2.99 6.23
N HIS A 52 19.25 -3.47 5.04
CA HIS A 52 18.43 -3.34 3.84
C HIS A 52 17.17 -4.22 3.88
N ARG A 53 17.26 -5.43 4.44
CA ARG A 53 16.07 -6.28 4.63
C ARG A 53 15.10 -5.62 5.61
N ALA A 54 15.60 -5.04 6.71
CA ALA A 54 14.78 -4.31 7.67
C ALA A 54 14.11 -3.09 7.02
N ALA A 55 14.86 -2.29 6.26
CA ALA A 55 14.33 -1.14 5.52
C ALA A 55 13.28 -1.56 4.49
N GLY A 56 13.53 -2.62 3.71
CA GLY A 56 12.58 -3.15 2.72
C GLY A 56 11.27 -3.63 3.34
N ARG A 57 11.33 -4.36 4.47
CA ARG A 57 10.13 -4.78 5.22
C ARG A 57 9.35 -3.59 5.77
N ALA A 58 10.04 -2.60 6.35
CA ALA A 58 9.40 -1.39 6.85
C ALA A 58 8.69 -0.63 5.72
N LEU A 59 9.38 -0.40 4.60
CA LEU A 59 8.82 0.26 3.42
C LEU A 59 7.60 -0.47 2.88
N ALA A 60 7.67 -1.80 2.73
CA ALA A 60 6.55 -2.62 2.29
C ALA A 60 5.35 -2.50 3.25
N GLY A 61 5.60 -2.48 4.55
CA GLY A 61 4.57 -2.29 5.58
C GLY A 61 3.87 -0.92 5.47
N GLU A 62 4.65 0.16 5.38
CA GLU A 62 4.12 1.52 5.26
C GLU A 62 3.32 1.73 3.97
N LEU A 63 3.82 1.22 2.85
CA LEU A 63 3.09 1.25 1.57
C LEU A 63 1.81 0.41 1.65
N GLY A 64 1.87 -0.77 2.29
CA GLY A 64 0.69 -1.60 2.54
C GLY A 64 -0.37 -0.87 3.35
N TRP A 65 0.03 -0.18 4.44
CA TRP A 65 -0.85 0.63 5.26
C TRP A 65 -1.46 1.80 4.48
N LEU A 66 -0.65 2.54 3.71
CA LEU A 66 -1.11 3.65 2.88
C LEU A 66 -2.11 3.18 1.82
N GLY A 67 -1.79 2.11 1.08
CA GLY A 67 -2.67 1.54 0.07
C GLY A 67 -3.96 0.95 0.66
N GLY A 68 -3.92 0.45 1.90
CA GLY A 68 -5.12 0.08 2.66
C GLY A 68 -6.00 1.29 2.99
N THR A 69 -5.37 2.36 3.47
CA THR A 69 -6.05 3.61 3.86
C THR A 69 -6.72 4.28 2.67
N VAL A 70 -6.02 4.41 1.53
CA VAL A 70 -6.56 5.01 0.30
C VAL A 70 -7.78 4.22 -0.21
N ALA A 71 -7.71 2.88 -0.19
CA ALA A 71 -8.85 2.05 -0.56
C ALA A 71 -10.05 2.26 0.38
N ALA A 72 -9.82 2.31 1.70
CA ALA A 72 -10.88 2.53 2.68
C ALA A 72 -11.57 3.91 2.48
N VAL A 73 -10.81 4.94 2.11
CA VAL A 73 -11.38 6.25 1.76
C VAL A 73 -12.27 6.14 0.52
N ALA A 74 -11.82 5.46 -0.54
CA ALA A 74 -12.62 5.23 -1.74
C ALA A 74 -13.93 4.47 -1.44
N ASP A 75 -13.86 3.42 -0.61
CA ASP A 75 -15.01 2.65 -0.15
C ASP A 75 -16.01 3.52 0.62
N SER A 76 -15.51 4.43 1.48
CA SER A 76 -16.34 5.33 2.28
C SER A 76 -17.14 6.31 1.40
N TRP A 77 -16.53 6.81 0.33
CA TRP A 77 -17.19 7.71 -0.62
C TRP A 77 -18.25 6.98 -1.44
N GLN A 78 -17.97 5.76 -1.90
CA GLN A 78 -18.99 4.94 -2.57
C GLN A 78 -20.14 4.56 -1.64
N ALA A 79 -19.87 4.30 -0.36
CA ALA A 79 -20.91 4.05 0.62
C ALA A 79 -21.79 5.28 0.85
N LEU A 80 -21.17 6.46 0.95
CA LEU A 80 -21.89 7.73 1.06
C LEU A 80 -22.78 8.00 -0.16
N ASP A 81 -22.24 7.85 -1.38
CA ASP A 81 -22.99 8.08 -2.62
C ASP A 81 -24.21 7.15 -2.72
N ARG A 82 -24.02 5.85 -2.43
CA ARG A 82 -25.13 4.89 -2.36
C ARG A 82 -26.19 5.29 -1.33
N GLY A 83 -25.77 5.75 -0.15
CA GLY A 83 -26.68 6.22 0.90
C GLY A 83 -27.51 7.45 0.48
N LEU A 84 -26.88 8.39 -0.22
CA LEU A 84 -27.55 9.59 -0.74
C LEU A 84 -28.54 9.26 -1.87
N LEU A 85 -28.15 8.37 -2.79
CA LEU A 85 -29.04 7.91 -3.87
C LEU A 85 -30.25 7.14 -3.33
N ALA A 86 -30.04 6.23 -2.37
CA ALA A 86 -31.12 5.49 -1.72
C ALA A 86 -32.10 6.41 -0.97
N SER A 87 -31.61 7.49 -0.37
CA SER A 87 -32.43 8.47 0.34
C SER A 87 -33.29 9.32 -0.62
N ARG A 88 -32.78 9.64 -1.82
CA ARG A 88 -33.53 10.36 -2.86
C ARG A 88 -34.58 9.50 -3.58
N GLY A 89 -34.32 8.21 -3.72
CA GLY A 89 -35.25 7.25 -4.33
C GLY A 89 -36.46 6.89 -3.45
N ARG A 90 -36.51 7.38 -2.20
CA ARG A 90 -37.66 7.22 -1.32
C ARG A 90 -38.70 8.29 -1.70
N PRO A 91 -39.83 7.96 -2.37
CA PRO A 91 -40.88 8.93 -2.56
C PRO A 91 -41.35 9.36 -1.18
N GLY A 92 -41.55 10.65 -0.99
CA GLY A 92 -42.09 11.20 0.25
C GLY A 92 -43.36 10.46 0.62
N GLY A 93 -43.27 9.57 1.60
CA GLY A 93 -44.42 9.01 2.29
C GLY A 93 -45.05 10.12 3.10
N ARG A 94 -46.05 10.77 2.52
CA ARG A 94 -47.13 11.49 3.20
C ARG A 94 -48.42 11.16 2.48
#